data_AF-A0A8F5BSP6-F1
#
_entry.id   AF-A0A8F5BSP6-F1
#
_cell.length_a   1.000
_cell.length_b   1.000
_cell.length_c   1.000
_cell.angle_alpha   90.00
_cell.angle_beta   90.00
_cell.angle_gamma   90.00
#
_symmetry.space_group_name_H-M   'P 1'
#
loop_
_entity.id
_entity.type
_entity.pdbx_description
1 polymer ?
#
loop_
_entity_poly.entity_id
_entity_poly.type
_entity_poly.pdbx_seq_one_letter_code
_entity_poly.pdbx_strand_id
1 'polypeptide(L)'
;MGVRDENVSYEEVYDYIDYIDKLDVNEKNLCKENIDILLRSSGHIAKVTNIATGVGYCIYKAKLQAFIGVRDFVVFNTPGKGTDIHKLLGLVSIEMFNQHNPLSLSEIKKLIEKTYDNNVDLFAEREQRDYYVELAYDMLTSLQNALLNKIYPILNTSFGKLFPVIEQQFHDYEYHILGVPDLILEDKENKKAIVVEWKTYDEPIYDTEKAQVIAYSLLEARRLGYSGKDAVNAITGEWDDTQKTIKDVKVLPLIIRPGIREGRKLTLQPHPILLSNTKEKFIEFRKLVSKVIVVAGYLTLQLVNPKVFGINEKEVKEYCKLKIRDKEYSTLRLIPLGLRKGNPAKRDKFPCRSGNKQICTLIDACGFYLGQYKRTPFDIVMWALRYYTVGSKESTSIIFKVIYELFRKHRREDVIKNLKNGNGYEWTFGVGSPVKLQSKKKQRIIIYKDNRIFQQIRIDVIDEIDDLNNFVIYRKIRDYEKNDEKLRVIREGKPVMLFLNDGSRIPSLSLNLTARVDKVEIDNDLVKYYINIPSSAFRYSMGVSGVNCDFNLFL
;
A
#
# COMPACT_ATOMS: atom_id res chain seq x y z
N MET A 1 -10.33 18.89 -29.74
CA MET A 1 -10.98 19.99 -29.02
C MET A 1 -11.64 19.40 -27.78
N GLY A 2 -11.04 19.74 -26.63
CA GLY A 2 -11.23 19.08 -25.35
C GLY A 2 -12.57 19.43 -24.70
N VAL A 3 -13.19 18.41 -24.12
CA VAL A 3 -14.34 18.59 -23.24
C VAL A 3 -13.83 19.31 -22.00
N ARG A 4 -14.42 20.48 -21.71
CA ARG A 4 -14.17 21.26 -20.49
C ARG A 4 -14.20 20.30 -19.30
N ASP A 5 -13.07 20.20 -18.61
CA ASP A 5 -12.99 19.68 -17.26
C ASP A 5 -14.03 20.44 -16.43
N GLU A 6 -15.09 19.76 -16.00
CA GLU A 6 -15.91 20.27 -14.91
C GLU A 6 -14.95 20.44 -13.73
N ASN A 7 -14.88 21.66 -13.18
CA ASN A 7 -13.93 22.07 -12.14
C ASN A 7 -14.22 21.35 -10.83
N VAL A 8 -13.88 20.07 -10.74
CA VAL A 8 -13.82 19.37 -9.46
C VAL A 8 -12.70 20.03 -8.65
N SER A 9 -13.06 20.65 -7.53
CA SER A 9 -12.12 21.20 -6.55
C SER A 9 -11.43 20.05 -5.83
N TYR A 10 -10.44 19.46 -6.49
CA TYR A 10 -9.69 18.31 -5.97
C TYR A 10 -8.96 18.65 -4.67
N GLU A 11 -8.55 19.89 -4.47
CA GLU A 11 -7.87 20.38 -3.26
C GLU A 11 -8.70 20.25 -1.97
N GLU A 12 -10.02 20.05 -2.08
CA GLU A 12 -10.95 19.85 -0.97
C GLU A 12 -11.38 18.37 -0.79
N VAL A 13 -10.78 17.44 -1.53
CA VAL A 13 -11.13 16.01 -1.50
C VAL A 13 -10.15 15.26 -0.59
N TYR A 14 -10.68 14.62 0.46
CA TYR A 14 -9.92 13.81 1.41
C TYR A 14 -10.26 12.32 1.32
N ASP A 15 -11.43 11.96 0.82
CA ASP A 15 -11.78 10.58 0.49
C ASP A 15 -12.56 10.48 -0.84
N TYR A 16 -12.96 9.27 -1.23
CA TYR A 16 -13.72 9.09 -2.48
C TYR A 16 -15.15 9.64 -2.37
N ILE A 17 -15.73 9.69 -1.17
CA ILE A 17 -17.09 10.19 -0.94
C ILE A 17 -17.14 11.71 -1.07
N ASP A 18 -16.11 12.42 -0.62
CA ASP A 18 -15.92 13.85 -0.88
C ASP A 18 -15.92 14.14 -2.38
N TYR A 19 -15.24 13.31 -3.17
CA TYR A 19 -15.25 13.45 -4.63
C TYR A 19 -16.66 13.29 -5.22
N ILE A 20 -17.44 12.30 -4.77
CA ILE A 20 -18.84 12.13 -5.18
C ILE A 20 -19.69 13.34 -4.77
N ASP A 21 -19.43 13.92 -3.61
CA ASP A 21 -20.13 15.12 -3.12
C ASP A 21 -19.93 16.34 -4.03
N LYS A 22 -18.75 16.45 -4.66
CA LYS A 22 -18.43 17.49 -5.65
C LYS A 22 -19.08 17.26 -7.03
N LEU A 23 -19.75 16.13 -7.25
CA LEU A 23 -20.46 15.84 -8.51
C LEU A 23 -21.94 16.18 -8.42
N ASP A 24 -22.55 16.49 -9.57
CA ASP A 24 -23.98 16.77 -9.70
C ASP A 24 -24.79 15.50 -10.04
N VAL A 25 -24.82 14.56 -9.10
CA VAL A 25 -25.55 13.29 -9.26
C VAL A 25 -27.02 13.42 -8.82
N ASN A 26 -27.90 12.62 -9.43
CA ASN A 26 -29.36 12.66 -9.24
C ASN A 26 -29.79 12.56 -7.76
N GLU A 27 -29.47 11.45 -7.08
CA GLU A 27 -29.83 11.20 -5.67
C GLU A 27 -28.56 11.16 -4.82
N LYS A 28 -27.96 12.34 -4.60
CA LYS A 28 -26.61 12.48 -4.01
C LYS A 28 -26.40 11.71 -2.71
N ASN A 29 -27.32 11.80 -1.76
CA ASN A 29 -27.18 11.12 -0.47
C ASN A 29 -27.22 9.59 -0.61
N LEU A 30 -28.19 9.06 -1.37
CA LEU A 30 -28.30 7.62 -1.63
C LEU A 30 -27.10 7.10 -2.42
N CYS A 31 -26.61 7.88 -3.40
CA CYS A 31 -25.42 7.52 -4.15
C CYS A 31 -24.18 7.42 -3.24
N LYS A 32 -23.96 8.44 -2.39
CA LYS A 32 -22.85 8.46 -1.43
C LYS A 32 -22.93 7.29 -0.46
N GLU A 33 -24.10 7.04 0.11
CA GLU A 33 -24.31 5.91 1.03
C GLU A 33 -23.99 4.57 0.36
N ASN A 34 -24.54 4.31 -0.83
CA ASN A 34 -24.29 3.05 -1.54
C ASN A 34 -22.82 2.89 -1.94
N ILE A 35 -22.15 3.96 -2.40
CA ILE A 35 -20.72 3.91 -2.74
C ILE A 35 -19.87 3.67 -1.49
N ASP A 36 -20.14 4.36 -0.39
CA ASP A 36 -19.43 4.19 0.88
C ASP A 36 -19.58 2.75 1.38
N ILE A 37 -20.79 2.21 1.31
CA ILE A 37 -21.05 0.81 1.66
C ILE A 37 -20.21 -0.14 0.81
N LEU A 38 -20.20 0.03 -0.52
CA LEU A 38 -19.45 -0.85 -1.43
C LEU A 38 -17.95 -0.79 -1.16
N LEU A 39 -17.40 0.40 -0.95
CA LEU A 39 -15.99 0.61 -0.62
C LEU A 39 -15.63 0.00 0.73
N ARG A 40 -16.40 0.30 1.78
CA ARG A 40 -16.11 -0.15 3.14
C ARG A 40 -16.33 -1.64 3.35
N SER A 41 -17.22 -2.27 2.59
CA SER A 41 -17.51 -3.70 2.72
C SER A 41 -16.56 -4.59 1.90
N SER A 42 -15.91 -4.00 0.89
CA SER A 42 -15.01 -4.69 -0.02
C SER A 42 -13.68 -5.08 0.67
N GLY A 43 -13.25 -6.31 0.41
CA GLY A 43 -11.90 -6.81 0.65
C GLY A 43 -10.90 -6.44 -0.45
N HIS A 44 -11.35 -5.93 -1.60
CA HIS A 44 -10.46 -5.41 -2.65
C HIS A 44 -9.88 -4.05 -2.27
N ILE A 45 -8.64 -3.83 -2.71
CA ILE A 45 -7.90 -2.57 -2.63
C ILE A 45 -7.03 -2.43 -3.88
N ALA A 46 -6.73 -1.19 -4.28
CA ALA A 46 -5.99 -0.90 -5.50
C ALA A 46 -4.47 -0.90 -5.25
N LYS A 47 -3.71 -1.52 -6.16
CA LYS A 47 -2.24 -1.48 -6.12
C LYS A 47 -1.72 -0.08 -6.44
N VAL A 48 -0.70 0.38 -5.71
CA VAL A 48 -0.05 1.68 -5.94
C VAL A 48 0.42 1.85 -7.39
N THR A 49 0.98 0.83 -8.02
CA THR A 49 1.41 0.90 -9.44
C THR A 49 0.27 1.23 -10.39
N ASN A 50 -0.93 0.68 -10.15
CA ASN A 50 -2.12 0.98 -10.94
C ASN A 50 -2.65 2.39 -10.61
N ILE A 51 -2.62 2.80 -9.34
CA ILE A 51 -3.03 4.14 -8.92
C ILE A 51 -2.12 5.19 -9.58
N ALA A 52 -0.82 5.03 -9.46
CA ALA A 52 0.22 5.84 -10.08
C ALA A 52 0.02 5.95 -11.61
N THR A 53 -0.22 4.81 -12.27
CA THR A 53 -0.54 4.79 -13.71
C THR A 53 -1.80 5.58 -14.03
N GLY A 54 -2.83 5.49 -13.19
CA GLY A 54 -4.11 6.17 -13.40
C GLY A 54 -4.03 7.68 -13.22
N VAL A 55 -3.23 8.14 -12.27
CA VAL A 55 -3.01 9.57 -11.99
C VAL A 55 -2.05 10.19 -13.01
N GLY A 56 -0.87 9.58 -13.21
CA GLY A 56 0.22 10.18 -13.97
C GLY A 56 0.22 9.89 -15.47
N TYR A 57 -0.47 8.85 -15.92
CA TYR A 57 -0.39 8.42 -17.32
C TYR A 57 -1.75 8.22 -18.01
N CYS A 58 -2.52 7.20 -17.62
CA CYS A 58 -3.80 6.90 -18.24
C CYS A 58 -4.69 6.05 -17.32
N ILE A 59 -5.80 6.61 -16.87
CA ILE A 59 -6.79 5.90 -16.05
C ILE A 59 -7.45 4.70 -16.75
N TYR A 60 -7.57 4.71 -18.08
CA TYR A 60 -8.03 3.52 -18.82
C TYR A 60 -7.02 2.38 -18.77
N LYS A 61 -5.71 2.68 -18.85
CA LYS A 61 -4.65 1.67 -18.71
C LYS A 61 -4.70 1.08 -17.30
N ALA A 62 -4.75 1.92 -16.27
CA ALA A 62 -4.87 1.51 -14.88
C ALA A 62 -6.10 0.63 -14.62
N LYS A 63 -7.26 0.99 -15.17
CA LYS A 63 -8.49 0.19 -15.09
C LYS A 63 -8.29 -1.20 -15.67
N LEU A 64 -7.66 -1.33 -16.84
CA LEU A 64 -7.40 -2.64 -17.47
C LEU A 64 -6.39 -3.46 -16.67
N GLN A 65 -5.32 -2.84 -16.17
CA GLN A 65 -4.33 -3.52 -15.33
C GLN A 65 -4.96 -4.03 -14.02
N ALA A 66 -5.82 -3.22 -13.38
CA ALA A 66 -6.52 -3.62 -12.17
C ALA A 66 -7.57 -4.71 -12.44
N PHE A 67 -8.43 -4.50 -13.44
CA PHE A 67 -9.62 -5.34 -13.66
C PHE A 67 -9.36 -6.62 -14.44
N ILE A 68 -8.45 -6.58 -15.42
CA ILE A 68 -8.15 -7.71 -16.31
C ILE A 68 -6.88 -8.43 -15.85
N GLY A 69 -6.02 -7.76 -15.08
CA GLY A 69 -4.74 -8.31 -14.67
C GLY A 69 -3.77 -8.46 -15.84
N VAL A 70 -3.94 -7.67 -16.91
CA VAL A 70 -2.96 -7.64 -18.01
C VAL A 70 -1.66 -7.07 -17.44
N ARG A 71 -0.67 -7.96 -17.28
CA ARG A 71 0.65 -7.59 -16.79
C ARG A 71 1.49 -7.14 -17.98
N ASP A 72 1.91 -5.88 -17.98
CA ASP A 72 3.13 -5.50 -18.70
C ASP A 72 4.29 -6.05 -17.87
N PHE A 73 4.76 -7.25 -18.20
CA PHE A 73 5.84 -7.98 -17.51
C PHE A 73 5.60 -8.30 -16.02
N VAL A 74 5.99 -9.51 -15.63
CA VAL A 74 5.85 -10.01 -14.28
C VAL A 74 7.05 -9.54 -13.45
N VAL A 75 6.98 -8.34 -12.88
CA VAL A 75 7.69 -8.10 -11.62
C VAL A 75 6.72 -8.48 -10.52
N PHE A 76 6.94 -9.66 -9.94
CA PHE A 76 6.18 -10.10 -8.78
C PHE A 76 6.45 -9.10 -7.65
N ASN A 77 5.41 -8.39 -7.17
CA ASN A 77 5.43 -7.60 -5.92
C ASN A 77 5.56 -8.51 -4.68
N THR A 78 6.48 -9.47 -4.71
CA THR A 78 6.94 -10.17 -3.52
C THR A 78 8.17 -9.37 -3.06
N PRO A 79 8.16 -8.82 -1.85
CA PRO A 79 9.29 -8.02 -1.44
C PRO A 79 10.56 -8.87 -1.29
N GLY A 80 11.70 -8.28 -1.64
CA GLY A 80 12.94 -9.00 -1.98
C GLY A 80 13.05 -9.50 -3.44
N LYS A 81 12.10 -9.15 -4.32
CA LYS A 81 12.20 -9.35 -5.79
C LYS A 81 12.46 -8.06 -6.57
N GLY A 82 12.84 -6.98 -5.90
CA GLY A 82 13.41 -5.81 -6.55
C GLY A 82 14.63 -6.18 -7.38
N THR A 83 15.03 -5.30 -8.30
CA THR A 83 16.33 -5.44 -8.98
C THR A 83 17.45 -5.50 -7.94
N ASP A 84 18.60 -6.07 -8.30
CA ASP A 84 19.71 -6.29 -7.36
C ASP A 84 20.16 -4.98 -6.68
N ILE A 85 20.06 -3.85 -7.38
CA ILE A 85 20.27 -2.52 -6.81
C ILE A 85 19.25 -2.15 -5.72
N HIS A 86 17.94 -2.40 -5.88
CA HIS A 86 16.96 -2.11 -4.82
C HIS A 86 17.21 -2.97 -3.58
N LYS A 87 17.60 -4.24 -3.76
CA LYS A 87 17.99 -5.11 -2.63
C LYS A 87 19.21 -4.54 -1.90
N LEU A 88 20.26 -4.16 -2.64
CA LEU A 88 21.47 -3.59 -2.06
C LEU A 88 21.19 -2.28 -1.30
N LEU A 89 20.44 -1.36 -1.92
CA LEU A 89 20.01 -0.11 -1.28
C LEU A 89 19.22 -0.37 -0.01
N GLY A 90 18.32 -1.35 -0.03
CA GLY A 90 17.59 -1.80 1.14
C GLY A 90 18.52 -2.25 2.25
N LEU A 91 19.32 -3.30 2.02
CA LEU A 91 20.20 -3.89 3.02
C LEU A 91 21.17 -2.85 3.63
N VAL A 92 21.79 -2.01 2.79
CA VAL A 92 22.70 -0.98 3.26
C VAL A 92 21.97 0.09 4.08
N SER A 93 20.73 0.45 3.72
CA SER A 93 19.95 1.40 4.51
C SER A 93 19.69 0.88 5.92
N ILE A 94 19.43 -0.42 6.10
CA ILE A 94 19.28 -1.02 7.43
C ILE A 94 20.57 -0.81 8.24
N GLU A 95 21.70 -1.24 7.69
CA GLU A 95 23.00 -1.15 8.37
C GLU A 95 23.42 0.29 8.68
N MET A 96 23.12 1.21 7.75
CA MET A 96 23.45 2.62 7.86
C MET A 96 22.64 3.29 8.97
N PHE A 97 21.33 3.07 9.05
CA PHE A 97 20.47 3.71 10.06
C PHE A 97 20.45 2.98 11.41
N ASN A 98 21.04 1.79 11.51
CA ASN A 98 21.41 1.19 12.80
C ASN A 98 22.59 1.89 13.48
N GLN A 99 23.34 2.73 12.75
CA GLN A 99 24.40 3.54 13.34
C GLN A 99 23.78 4.71 14.12
N HIS A 100 24.47 5.16 15.16
CA HIS A 100 23.97 6.30 15.96
C HIS A 100 24.21 7.66 15.29
N ASN A 101 25.16 7.70 14.34
CA ASN A 101 25.59 8.92 13.66
C ASN A 101 25.65 8.72 12.13
N PRO A 102 25.50 9.79 11.34
CA PRO A 102 25.73 9.75 9.90
C PRO A 102 27.14 9.27 9.56
N LEU A 103 27.26 8.44 8.53
CA LEU A 103 28.53 7.91 8.07
C LEU A 103 29.25 8.92 7.16
N SER A 104 30.58 8.96 7.22
CA SER A 104 31.38 9.66 6.23
C SER A 104 31.27 8.98 4.86
N LEU A 105 31.62 9.70 3.79
CA LEU A 105 31.56 9.17 2.42
C LEU A 105 32.39 7.87 2.27
N SER A 106 33.58 7.81 2.84
CA SER A 106 34.43 6.61 2.76
C SER A 106 33.84 5.43 3.55
N GLU A 107 33.16 5.69 4.66
CA GLU A 107 32.45 4.67 5.44
C GLU A 107 31.23 4.13 4.70
N ILE A 108 30.45 4.99 4.03
CA ILE A 108 29.33 4.55 3.19
C ILE A 108 29.81 3.60 2.10
N LYS A 109 30.89 3.94 1.39
CA LYS A 109 31.44 3.08 0.33
C LYS A 109 31.86 1.71 0.86
N LYS A 110 32.63 1.69 1.96
CA LYS A 110 33.05 0.44 2.61
C LYS A 110 31.87 -0.38 3.09
N LEU A 111 30.83 0.26 3.62
CA LEU A 111 29.63 -0.43 4.09
C LEU A 111 28.89 -1.10 2.92
N ILE A 112 28.76 -0.41 1.78
CA ILE A 112 28.13 -0.97 0.58
C ILE A 112 28.90 -2.19 0.07
N GLU A 113 30.22 -2.08 -0.08
CA GLU A 113 31.09 -3.18 -0.52
C GLU A 113 30.96 -4.38 0.42
N LYS A 114 31.10 -4.15 1.74
CA LYS A 114 30.94 -5.19 2.77
C LYS A 114 29.56 -5.85 2.72
N THR A 115 28.49 -5.05 2.59
CA THR A 115 27.11 -5.56 2.58
C THR A 115 26.86 -6.40 1.33
N TYR A 116 27.36 -5.97 0.17
CA TYR A 116 27.27 -6.75 -1.07
C TYR A 116 28.01 -8.08 -0.92
N ASP A 117 29.27 -8.05 -0.47
CA ASP A 117 30.12 -9.24 -0.40
C ASP A 117 29.60 -10.27 0.61
N ASN A 118 29.11 -9.82 1.77
CA ASN A 118 28.49 -10.68 2.78
C ASN A 118 27.17 -11.32 2.31
N ASN A 119 26.53 -10.75 1.29
CA ASN A 119 25.22 -11.16 0.80
C ASN A 119 25.24 -11.51 -0.69
N VAL A 120 26.40 -11.93 -1.22
CA VAL A 120 26.59 -12.18 -2.66
C VAL A 120 25.56 -13.15 -3.24
N ASP A 121 25.06 -14.08 -2.42
CA ASP A 121 24.06 -15.08 -2.83
C ASP A 121 22.65 -14.50 -3.06
N LEU A 122 22.39 -13.26 -2.66
CA LEU A 122 21.11 -12.58 -2.89
C LEU A 122 21.00 -11.95 -4.28
N PHE A 123 22.13 -11.78 -4.97
CA PHE A 123 22.24 -11.06 -6.23
C PHE A 123 22.31 -12.04 -7.41
N ALA A 124 21.50 -11.77 -8.43
CA ALA A 124 21.43 -12.56 -9.65
C ALA A 124 22.53 -12.16 -10.64
N GLU A 125 22.79 -10.86 -10.78
CA GLU A 125 23.75 -10.29 -11.75
C GLU A 125 25.08 -9.96 -11.06
N ARG A 126 25.76 -11.01 -10.59
CA ARG A 126 26.99 -10.89 -9.76
C ARG A 126 28.14 -10.22 -10.52
N GLU A 127 28.18 -10.40 -11.84
CA GLU A 127 29.15 -9.78 -12.74
C GLU A 127 29.02 -8.25 -12.81
N GLN A 128 27.88 -7.68 -12.41
CA GLN A 128 27.66 -6.23 -12.38
C GLN A 128 27.93 -5.60 -11.00
N ARG A 129 28.65 -6.31 -10.11
CA ARG A 129 28.98 -5.85 -8.75
C ARG A 129 29.42 -4.38 -8.71
N ASP A 130 30.45 -4.01 -9.46
CA ASP A 130 31.03 -2.67 -9.37
C ASP A 130 30.06 -1.59 -9.83
N TYR A 131 29.24 -1.88 -10.84
CA TYR A 131 28.15 -1.00 -11.28
C TYR A 131 27.13 -0.78 -10.16
N TYR A 132 26.68 -1.85 -9.50
CA TYR A 132 25.72 -1.75 -8.41
C TYR A 132 26.29 -1.05 -7.16
N VAL A 133 27.55 -1.30 -6.82
CA VAL A 133 28.23 -0.64 -5.70
C VAL A 133 28.33 0.87 -5.94
N GLU A 134 28.77 1.30 -7.12
CA GLU A 134 28.88 2.73 -7.46
C GLU A 134 27.52 3.41 -7.54
N LEU A 135 26.52 2.75 -8.14
CA LEU A 135 25.16 3.28 -8.23
C LEU A 135 24.53 3.43 -6.83
N ALA A 136 24.68 2.43 -5.96
CA ALA A 136 24.19 2.48 -4.59
C ALA A 136 24.88 3.61 -3.80
N TYR A 137 26.19 3.76 -3.97
CA TYR A 137 26.95 4.84 -3.34
C TYR A 137 26.42 6.22 -3.74
N ASP A 138 26.18 6.44 -5.03
CA ASP A 138 25.65 7.71 -5.52
C ASP A 138 24.24 8.02 -4.98
N MET A 139 23.37 7.02 -4.92
CA MET A 139 22.00 7.19 -4.43
C MET A 139 21.96 7.40 -2.90
N LEU A 140 22.73 6.64 -2.13
CA LEU A 140 22.76 6.75 -0.66
C LEU A 140 23.44 8.04 -0.19
N THR A 141 24.52 8.47 -0.86
CA THR A 141 25.14 9.77 -0.57
C THR A 141 24.19 10.92 -0.93
N SER A 142 23.43 10.80 -2.02
CA SER A 142 22.37 11.76 -2.38
C SER A 142 21.29 11.84 -1.30
N LEU A 143 20.83 10.69 -0.80
CA LEU A 143 19.88 10.63 0.31
C LEU A 143 20.47 11.30 1.56
N GLN A 144 21.66 10.91 2.00
CA GLN A 144 22.28 11.49 3.21
C GLN A 144 22.44 13.01 3.10
N ASN A 145 22.87 13.50 1.93
CA ASN A 145 23.00 14.94 1.68
C ASN A 145 21.65 15.65 1.72
N ALA A 146 20.58 15.04 1.20
CA ALA A 146 19.23 15.59 1.30
C ALA A 146 18.73 15.62 2.75
N LEU A 147 19.00 14.55 3.51
CA LEU A 147 18.62 14.41 4.91
C LEU A 147 19.22 15.53 5.76
N LEU A 148 20.55 15.66 5.73
CA LEU A 148 21.30 16.60 6.55
C LEU A 148 20.99 18.05 6.22
N ASN A 149 20.93 18.41 4.93
CA ASN A 149 20.89 19.81 4.51
C ASN A 149 19.48 20.38 4.35
N LYS A 150 18.46 19.53 4.18
CA LYS A 150 17.11 19.99 3.84
C LYS A 150 16.04 19.36 4.71
N ILE A 151 16.06 18.04 4.90
CA ILE A 151 14.90 17.32 5.46
C ILE A 151 14.84 17.40 6.98
N TYR A 152 15.96 17.28 7.69
CA TYR A 152 15.97 17.36 9.16
C TYR A 152 15.41 18.68 9.71
N PRO A 153 15.76 19.86 9.16
CA PRO A 153 15.14 21.12 9.58
C PRO A 153 13.63 21.17 9.34
N ILE A 154 13.15 20.63 8.21
CA ILE A 154 11.73 20.65 7.84
C ILE A 154 10.91 19.78 8.78
N LEU A 155 11.35 18.55 9.01
CA LEU A 155 10.63 17.61 9.87
C LEU A 155 10.95 17.80 11.34
N ASN A 156 12.00 18.55 11.70
CA ASN A 156 12.52 18.62 13.07
C ASN A 156 12.77 17.21 13.64
N THR A 157 13.65 16.47 12.98
CA THR A 157 14.10 15.11 13.34
C THR A 157 15.62 15.00 13.17
N SER A 158 16.22 13.85 13.47
CA SER A 158 17.66 13.61 13.40
C SER A 158 17.98 12.15 13.06
N PHE A 159 19.19 11.90 12.58
CA PHE A 159 19.64 10.58 12.10
C PHE A 159 19.36 9.45 13.09
N GLY A 160 19.80 9.58 14.34
CA GLY A 160 19.63 8.54 15.37
C GLY A 160 18.18 8.30 15.84
N LYS A 161 17.20 9.05 15.34
CA LYS A 161 15.76 8.81 15.61
C LYS A 161 15.08 8.01 14.51
N LEU A 162 15.72 7.86 13.35
CA LEU A 162 15.11 7.27 12.17
C LEU A 162 15.30 5.76 12.17
N PHE A 163 14.19 5.04 12.09
CA PHE A 163 14.15 3.61 11.90
C PHE A 163 13.85 3.26 10.43
N PRO A 164 14.67 2.43 9.77
CA PRO A 164 14.46 2.05 8.38
C PRO A 164 13.40 0.92 8.26
N VAL A 165 12.40 1.13 7.42
CA VAL A 165 11.40 0.14 7.01
C VAL A 165 11.50 -0.07 5.51
N ILE A 166 11.75 -1.31 5.07
CA ILE A 166 12.21 -1.59 3.72
C ILE A 166 11.32 -2.63 3.06
N GLU A 167 10.87 -2.33 1.83
CA GLU A 167 10.11 -3.27 0.99
C GLU A 167 8.91 -3.86 1.74
N GLN A 168 8.30 -3.09 2.65
CA GLN A 168 7.23 -3.61 3.49
C GLN A 168 5.88 -3.50 2.77
N GLN A 169 5.16 -4.62 2.68
CA GLN A 169 3.83 -4.62 2.10
C GLN A 169 2.80 -4.07 3.10
N PHE A 170 2.04 -3.06 2.70
CA PHE A 170 0.97 -2.46 3.49
C PHE A 170 -0.39 -2.52 2.79
N HIS A 171 -1.44 -2.76 3.57
CA HIS A 171 -2.82 -2.80 3.12
C HIS A 171 -3.64 -1.80 3.93
N ASP A 172 -4.05 -0.70 3.31
CA ASP A 172 -4.98 0.27 3.90
C ASP A 172 -6.35 0.19 3.24
N TYR A 173 -7.36 -0.12 4.05
CA TYR A 173 -8.75 -0.24 3.59
C TYR A 173 -9.56 1.06 3.70
N GLU A 174 -8.98 2.13 4.26
CA GLU A 174 -9.63 3.45 4.32
C GLU A 174 -9.36 4.24 3.03
N TYR A 175 -8.11 4.31 2.58
CA TYR A 175 -7.76 4.87 1.27
C TYR A 175 -7.81 3.86 0.12
N HIS A 176 -8.02 2.58 0.43
CA HIS A 176 -8.04 1.47 -0.53
C HIS A 176 -6.74 1.31 -1.31
N ILE A 177 -5.61 1.39 -0.61
CA ILE A 177 -4.27 1.34 -1.19
C ILE A 177 -3.54 0.08 -0.74
N LEU A 178 -2.93 -0.61 -1.70
CA LEU A 178 -1.98 -1.70 -1.50
C LEU A 178 -0.62 -1.32 -2.08
N GLY A 179 0.40 -1.25 -1.23
CA GLY A 179 1.73 -0.78 -1.63
C GLY A 179 2.88 -1.54 -0.98
N VAL A 180 4.05 -1.41 -1.61
CA VAL A 180 5.34 -1.88 -1.10
C VAL A 180 6.32 -0.73 -1.33
N PRO A 181 6.48 0.19 -0.36
CA PRO A 181 7.44 1.29 -0.47
C PRO A 181 8.87 0.75 -0.48
N ASP A 182 9.76 1.37 -1.25
CA ASP A 182 11.17 0.94 -1.31
C ASP A 182 11.85 1.13 0.06
N LEU A 183 11.78 2.34 0.62
CA LEU A 183 12.32 2.69 1.93
C LEU A 183 11.43 3.74 2.62
N ILE A 184 11.18 3.53 3.91
CA ILE A 184 10.64 4.53 4.82
C ILE A 184 11.66 4.72 5.93
N LEU A 185 11.96 5.97 6.26
CA LEU A 185 12.72 6.34 7.45
C LEU A 185 11.74 6.95 8.45
N GLU A 186 11.42 6.19 9.49
CA GLU A 186 10.38 6.52 10.47
C GLU A 186 10.98 7.10 11.76
N ASP A 187 10.52 8.27 12.18
CA ASP A 187 10.66 8.80 13.54
C ASP A 187 9.34 8.58 14.28
N LYS A 188 9.22 7.38 14.86
CA LYS A 188 7.97 6.87 15.43
C LYS A 188 7.50 7.68 16.62
N GLU A 189 8.41 8.09 17.50
CA GLU A 189 8.09 8.88 18.70
C GLU A 189 7.45 10.22 18.33
N ASN A 190 7.96 10.87 17.28
CA ASN A 190 7.46 12.17 16.84
C ASN A 190 6.40 12.06 15.74
N LYS A 191 5.97 10.84 15.38
CA LYS A 191 5.03 10.52 14.31
C LYS A 191 5.39 11.20 12.99
N LYS A 192 6.65 11.07 12.57
CA LYS A 192 7.17 11.64 11.32
C LYS A 192 7.81 10.55 10.48
N ALA A 193 7.83 10.75 9.18
CA ALA A 193 8.50 9.82 8.29
C ALA A 193 9.00 10.47 7.01
N ILE A 194 9.97 9.83 6.37
CA ILE A 194 10.47 10.16 5.05
C ILE A 194 10.25 8.93 4.18
N VAL A 195 9.44 9.07 3.14
CA VAL A 195 9.10 7.96 2.25
C VAL A 195 9.91 8.13 0.97
N VAL A 196 10.83 7.20 0.73
CA VAL A 196 11.79 7.25 -0.38
C VAL A 196 11.38 6.25 -1.46
N GLU A 197 11.32 6.74 -2.70
CA GLU A 197 11.24 5.92 -3.90
C GLU A 197 12.57 6.01 -4.65
N TRP A 198 13.20 4.86 -4.88
CA TRP A 198 14.43 4.75 -5.65
C TRP A 198 14.11 4.69 -7.13
N LYS A 199 14.81 5.50 -7.94
CA LYS A 199 14.79 5.37 -9.40
C LYS A 199 16.23 5.29 -9.90
N THR A 200 16.55 4.19 -10.54
CA THR A 200 17.91 3.81 -10.91
C THR A 200 18.35 4.38 -12.27
N TYR A 201 17.49 5.17 -12.90
CA TYR A 201 17.71 5.78 -14.20
C TYR A 201 17.75 7.30 -14.09
N ASP A 202 18.48 7.92 -15.00
CA ASP A 202 18.71 9.36 -15.03
C ASP A 202 17.83 10.06 -16.08
N GLU A 203 16.51 9.97 -15.89
CA GLU A 203 15.49 10.64 -16.71
C GLU A 203 14.82 11.79 -15.93
N PRO A 204 13.90 12.58 -16.51
CA PRO A 204 13.04 13.52 -15.76
C PRO A 204 12.03 12.80 -14.85
N ILE A 205 11.56 13.46 -13.79
CA ILE A 205 10.56 12.88 -12.87
C ILE A 205 9.17 12.95 -13.50
N TYR A 206 8.58 11.79 -13.75
CA TYR A 206 7.24 11.64 -14.32
C TYR A 206 6.14 11.71 -13.26
N ASP A 207 4.95 12.17 -13.67
CA ASP A 207 3.78 12.27 -12.77
C ASP A 207 3.38 10.91 -12.16
N THR A 208 3.67 9.80 -12.84
CA THR A 208 3.45 8.44 -12.32
C THR A 208 4.28 8.18 -11.07
N GLU A 209 5.52 8.64 -11.05
CA GLU A 209 6.46 8.41 -9.95
C GLU A 209 6.12 9.29 -8.75
N LYS A 210 5.70 10.54 -9.01
CA LYS A 210 5.15 11.43 -7.98
C LYS A 210 3.93 10.81 -7.32
N ALA A 211 2.99 10.30 -8.11
CA ALA A 211 1.78 9.66 -7.61
C ALA A 211 2.09 8.36 -6.83
N GLN A 212 3.11 7.61 -7.24
CA GLN A 212 3.57 6.41 -6.56
C GLN A 212 4.06 6.72 -5.15
N VAL A 213 5.03 7.63 -5.00
CA VAL A 213 5.59 7.96 -3.68
C VAL A 213 4.55 8.64 -2.77
N ILE A 214 3.64 9.45 -3.34
CA ILE A 214 2.51 10.02 -2.58
C ILE A 214 1.57 8.93 -2.04
N ALA A 215 1.27 7.90 -2.84
CA ALA A 215 0.43 6.80 -2.39
C ALA A 215 1.10 6.01 -1.26
N TYR A 216 2.42 5.84 -1.31
CA TYR A 216 3.20 5.27 -0.21
C TYR A 216 3.20 6.16 1.03
N SER A 217 3.29 7.49 0.88
CA SER A 217 3.15 8.42 1.99
C SER A 217 1.78 8.38 2.66
N LEU A 218 0.69 8.12 1.92
CA LEU A 218 -0.63 7.91 2.51
C LEU A 218 -0.68 6.64 3.36
N LEU A 219 -0.06 5.54 2.91
CA LEU A 219 0.06 4.32 3.71
C LEU A 219 0.84 4.58 4.99
N GLU A 220 1.96 5.31 4.91
CA GLU A 220 2.79 5.62 6.07
C GLU A 220 2.11 6.59 7.04
N ALA A 221 1.41 7.61 6.55
CA ALA A 221 0.63 8.50 7.41
C ALA A 221 -0.43 7.72 8.21
N ARG A 222 -1.10 6.75 7.57
CA ARG A 222 -2.03 5.84 8.25
C ARG A 222 -1.34 4.97 9.30
N ARG A 223 -0.16 4.43 8.98
CA ARG A 223 0.67 3.61 9.88
C ARG A 223 1.08 4.39 11.14
N LEU A 224 1.48 5.65 10.99
CA LEU A 224 1.78 6.58 12.10
C LEU A 224 0.55 7.00 12.94
N GLY A 225 -0.65 6.61 12.50
CA GLY A 225 -1.90 6.84 13.21
C GLY A 225 -2.66 8.10 12.82
N TYR A 226 -2.33 8.74 11.70
CA TYR A 226 -3.14 9.82 11.13
C TYR A 226 -4.36 9.24 10.37
N SER A 227 -5.47 9.98 10.30
CA SER A 227 -6.70 9.52 9.63
C SER A 227 -7.44 10.63 8.91
N GLY A 228 -8.20 10.28 7.87
CA GLY A 228 -8.94 11.24 7.05
C GLY A 228 -8.12 12.48 6.68
N LYS A 229 -8.68 13.66 6.92
CA LYS A 229 -8.02 14.95 6.65
C LYS A 229 -6.63 15.08 7.27
N ASP A 230 -6.41 14.55 8.47
CA ASP A 230 -5.12 14.66 9.16
C ASP A 230 -4.04 13.86 8.44
N ALA A 231 -4.37 12.71 7.84
CA ALA A 231 -3.40 11.93 7.06
C ALA A 231 -3.01 12.64 5.76
N VAL A 232 -3.95 13.33 5.11
CA VAL A 232 -3.65 14.18 3.94
C VAL A 232 -2.78 15.36 4.36
N ASN A 233 -3.17 16.08 5.42
CA ASN A 233 -2.44 17.23 5.93
C ASN A 233 -1.05 16.87 6.47
N ALA A 234 -0.86 15.67 7.04
CA ALA A 234 0.45 15.17 7.46
C ALA A 234 1.45 15.10 6.29
N ILE A 235 0.95 14.89 5.07
CA ILE A 235 1.77 14.82 3.85
C ILE A 235 1.89 16.20 3.20
N THR A 236 0.78 16.95 3.09
CA THR A 236 0.79 18.24 2.39
C THR A 236 1.38 19.38 3.22
N GLY A 237 1.34 19.26 4.54
CA GLY A 237 1.41 20.39 5.45
C GLY A 237 0.24 21.35 5.28
N GLU A 238 0.40 22.54 5.84
CA GLU A 238 -0.54 23.65 5.75
C GLU A 238 0.18 24.90 5.21
N TRP A 239 -0.52 25.67 4.37
CA TRP A 239 0.01 26.93 3.86
C TRP A 239 -0.18 28.05 4.89
N ASP A 240 0.92 28.62 5.39
CA ASP A 240 0.89 29.80 6.25
C ASP A 240 0.93 31.06 5.37
N ASP A 241 -0.20 31.75 5.28
CA ASP A 241 -0.31 33.01 4.51
C ASP A 241 0.53 34.16 5.10
N THR A 242 0.84 34.12 6.40
CA THR A 242 1.67 35.14 7.07
C THR A 242 3.14 34.96 6.71
N GLN A 243 3.64 33.74 6.85
CA GLN A 243 5.04 33.42 6.56
C GLN A 243 5.30 33.06 5.09
N LYS A 244 4.24 32.95 4.28
CA LYS A 244 4.29 32.53 2.87
C LYS A 244 5.08 31.23 2.68
N THR A 245 4.84 30.26 3.56
CA THR A 245 5.55 28.97 3.58
C THR A 245 4.61 27.84 3.97
N ILE A 246 4.95 26.63 3.56
CA ILE A 246 4.32 25.42 4.08
C ILE A 246 4.88 25.12 5.48
N LYS A 247 3.99 24.71 6.39
CA LYS A 247 4.28 24.25 7.75
C LYS A 247 3.66 22.89 8.03
N ASP A 248 4.04 22.31 9.18
CA ASP A 248 3.43 21.10 9.74
C ASP A 248 3.43 19.85 8.86
N VAL A 249 4.39 19.76 7.94
CA VAL A 249 4.68 18.52 7.23
C VAL A 249 5.20 17.48 8.24
N LYS A 250 4.62 16.29 8.24
CA LYS A 250 5.01 15.16 9.11
C LYS A 250 5.53 13.97 8.29
N VAL A 251 4.99 13.74 7.09
CA VAL A 251 5.40 12.68 6.19
C VAL A 251 5.87 13.27 4.87
N LEU A 252 7.15 13.11 4.54
CA LEU A 252 7.76 13.74 3.38
C LEU A 252 8.02 12.73 2.25
N PRO A 253 7.31 12.80 1.11
CA PRO A 253 7.60 11.98 -0.05
C PRO A 253 8.88 12.46 -0.77
N LEU A 254 9.75 11.52 -1.12
CA LEU A 254 11.05 11.79 -1.73
C LEU A 254 11.35 10.81 -2.86
N ILE A 255 11.81 11.34 -4.00
CA ILE A 255 12.36 10.52 -5.10
C ILE A 255 13.86 10.76 -5.15
N ILE A 256 14.66 9.69 -5.07
CA ILE A 256 16.13 9.75 -5.18
C ILE A 256 16.59 9.03 -6.45
N ARG A 257 17.57 9.63 -7.13
CA ARG A 257 18.14 9.19 -8.41
C ARG A 257 19.66 9.26 -8.42
N PRO A 258 20.34 8.50 -9.30
CA PRO A 258 21.71 8.83 -9.68
C PRO A 258 21.75 10.22 -10.32
N GLY A 259 22.87 10.95 -10.17
CA GLY A 259 23.06 12.21 -10.91
C GLY A 259 23.88 13.32 -10.23
N ILE A 260 24.30 13.16 -8.97
CA ILE A 260 25.19 14.17 -8.34
C ILE A 260 26.53 14.27 -9.09
N ARG A 261 27.04 13.16 -9.64
CA ARG A 261 28.35 13.13 -10.33
C ARG A 261 28.37 13.83 -11.69
N GLU A 262 27.22 14.02 -12.35
CA GLU A 262 27.15 14.65 -13.68
C GLU A 262 26.85 16.15 -13.63
N GLY A 263 26.99 16.80 -12.48
CA GLY A 263 26.74 18.24 -12.32
C GLY A 263 25.25 18.64 -12.34
N ARG A 264 24.32 17.69 -12.30
CA ARG A 264 22.89 17.98 -12.14
C ARG A 264 22.54 18.24 -10.67
N LYS A 265 21.72 19.25 -10.42
CA LYS A 265 21.18 19.51 -9.08
C LYS A 265 20.21 18.40 -8.68
N LEU A 266 20.43 17.81 -7.51
CA LEU A 266 19.52 16.85 -6.89
C LEU A 266 18.11 17.47 -6.78
N THR A 267 17.14 16.88 -7.49
CA THR A 267 15.77 17.40 -7.57
C THR A 267 14.85 16.57 -6.66
N LEU A 268 14.54 17.11 -5.49
CA LEU A 268 13.76 16.43 -4.45
C LEU A 268 12.25 16.63 -4.63
N GLN A 269 11.67 15.99 -5.64
CA GLN A 269 10.22 15.95 -5.89
C GLN A 269 9.55 14.84 -5.06
N PRO A 270 8.22 14.88 -4.85
CA PRO A 270 7.24 15.86 -5.37
C PRO A 270 6.89 17.02 -4.44
N HIS A 271 7.32 17.01 -3.17
CA HIS A 271 6.80 17.97 -2.20
C HIS A 271 7.29 19.42 -2.47
N PRO A 272 6.41 20.43 -2.58
CA PRO A 272 6.76 21.80 -2.94
C PRO A 272 7.73 22.47 -1.96
N ILE A 273 7.67 22.15 -0.67
CA ILE A 273 8.62 22.66 0.35
C ILE A 273 10.10 22.41 0.01
N LEU A 274 10.41 21.39 -0.79
CA LEU A 274 11.79 21.01 -1.16
C LEU A 274 12.28 21.68 -2.45
N LEU A 275 11.40 22.38 -3.17
CA LEU A 275 11.66 22.86 -4.54
C LEU A 275 11.19 24.30 -4.76
N SER A 276 9.89 24.51 -4.60
CA SER A 276 9.17 25.73 -4.95
C SER A 276 8.06 25.89 -3.93
N ASN A 277 8.41 26.57 -2.84
CA ASN A 277 7.56 26.80 -1.69
C ASN A 277 6.61 27.98 -1.94
N THR A 278 5.70 27.83 -2.91
CA THR A 278 4.68 28.84 -3.27
C THR A 278 3.27 28.29 -3.08
N LYS A 279 2.29 29.18 -2.93
CA LYS A 279 0.89 28.82 -2.70
C LYS A 279 0.31 28.02 -3.87
N GLU A 280 0.66 28.39 -5.09
CA GLU A 280 0.20 27.73 -6.32
C GLU A 280 0.72 26.30 -6.36
N LYS A 281 2.00 26.09 -6.04
CA LYS A 281 2.63 24.76 -6.02
C LYS A 281 2.12 23.90 -4.88
N PHE A 282 1.80 24.49 -3.73
CA PHE A 282 1.08 23.82 -2.65
C PHE A 282 -0.30 23.33 -3.11
N ILE A 283 -1.09 24.16 -3.77
CA ILE A 283 -2.41 23.78 -4.29
C ILE A 283 -2.30 22.69 -5.36
N GLU A 284 -1.35 22.79 -6.28
CA GLU A 284 -1.07 21.75 -7.29
C GLU A 284 -0.71 20.40 -6.64
N PHE A 285 0.14 20.42 -5.61
CA PHE A 285 0.53 19.24 -4.86
C PHE A 285 -0.67 18.63 -4.12
N ARG A 286 -1.48 19.44 -3.44
CA ARG A 286 -2.70 18.99 -2.77
C ARG A 286 -3.67 18.31 -3.74
N LYS A 287 -3.88 18.91 -4.93
CA LYS A 287 -4.68 18.30 -6.01
C LYS A 287 -4.11 16.94 -6.45
N LEU A 288 -2.79 16.80 -6.51
CA LEU A 288 -2.15 15.53 -6.87
C LEU A 288 -2.40 14.45 -5.81
N VAL A 289 -2.29 14.78 -4.51
CA VAL A 289 -2.63 13.87 -3.40
C VAL A 289 -4.08 13.42 -3.49
N SER A 290 -5.01 14.35 -3.70
CA SER A 290 -6.43 14.02 -3.82
C SER A 290 -6.74 13.17 -5.05
N LYS A 291 -6.05 13.38 -6.18
CA LYS A 291 -6.17 12.49 -7.36
C LYS A 291 -5.74 11.06 -7.06
N VAL A 292 -4.69 10.86 -6.25
CA VAL A 292 -4.26 9.52 -5.80
C VAL A 292 -5.38 8.82 -5.03
N ILE A 293 -6.00 9.53 -4.07
CA ILE A 293 -7.11 9.00 -3.26
C ILE A 293 -8.33 8.66 -4.15
N VAL A 294 -8.71 9.57 -5.04
CA VAL A 294 -9.85 9.36 -5.94
C VAL A 294 -9.63 8.18 -6.88
N VAL A 295 -8.42 8.04 -7.43
CA VAL A 295 -8.10 6.90 -8.30
C VAL A 295 -8.10 5.59 -7.52
N ALA A 296 -7.60 5.57 -6.28
CA ALA A 296 -7.61 4.38 -5.43
C ALA A 296 -9.05 3.89 -5.15
N GLY A 297 -9.94 4.79 -4.72
CA GLY A 297 -11.37 4.48 -4.53
C GLY A 297 -12.05 4.02 -5.83
N TYR A 298 -11.81 4.74 -6.94
CA TYR A 298 -12.36 4.39 -8.24
C TYR A 298 -11.96 2.98 -8.70
N LEU A 299 -10.67 2.67 -8.66
CA LEU A 299 -10.15 1.37 -9.09
C LEU A 299 -10.68 0.25 -8.20
N THR A 300 -10.83 0.50 -6.91
CA THR A 300 -11.45 -0.45 -5.97
C THR A 300 -12.91 -0.70 -6.35
N LEU A 301 -13.72 0.33 -6.60
CA LEU A 301 -15.10 0.17 -7.08
C LEU A 301 -15.19 -0.62 -8.39
N GLN A 302 -14.19 -0.53 -9.27
CA GLN A 302 -14.16 -1.35 -10.48
C GLN A 302 -14.02 -2.85 -10.16
N LEU A 303 -13.41 -3.20 -9.03
CA LEU A 303 -13.26 -4.57 -8.53
C LEU A 303 -14.40 -4.99 -7.60
N VAL A 304 -15.41 -4.16 -7.35
CA VAL A 304 -16.54 -4.55 -6.52
C VAL A 304 -17.70 -5.08 -7.38
N ASN A 305 -18.27 -6.20 -6.93
CA ASN A 305 -19.54 -6.73 -7.41
C ASN A 305 -20.66 -6.38 -6.40
N PRO A 306 -21.52 -5.38 -6.67
CA PRO A 306 -22.55 -4.93 -5.71
C PRO A 306 -23.49 -6.05 -5.24
N LYS A 307 -23.77 -7.03 -6.10
CA LYS A 307 -24.65 -8.16 -5.78
C LYS A 307 -24.14 -8.99 -4.61
N VAL A 308 -22.81 -9.07 -4.42
CA VAL A 308 -22.19 -9.83 -3.33
C VAL A 308 -22.57 -9.24 -1.96
N PHE A 309 -22.90 -7.96 -1.91
CA PHE A 309 -23.29 -7.20 -0.71
C PHE A 309 -24.81 -6.93 -0.65
N GLY A 310 -25.62 -7.62 -1.46
CA GLY A 310 -27.08 -7.43 -1.50
C GLY A 310 -27.51 -6.12 -2.15
N ILE A 311 -26.61 -5.40 -2.82
CA ILE A 311 -26.90 -4.11 -3.46
C ILE A 311 -27.36 -4.33 -4.90
N ASN A 312 -28.51 -3.76 -5.25
CA ASN A 312 -29.03 -3.78 -6.60
C ASN A 312 -28.27 -2.77 -7.48
N GLU A 313 -27.40 -3.28 -8.36
CA GLU A 313 -26.60 -2.45 -9.25
C GLU A 313 -27.46 -1.52 -10.14
N LYS A 314 -28.70 -1.90 -10.48
CA LYS A 314 -29.59 -1.04 -11.30
C LYS A 314 -30.05 0.19 -10.52
N GLU A 315 -30.44 0.01 -9.26
CA GLU A 315 -30.86 1.11 -8.39
C GLU A 315 -29.70 2.07 -8.14
N VAL A 316 -28.52 1.53 -7.78
CA VAL A 316 -27.32 2.37 -7.60
C VAL A 316 -26.97 3.13 -8.86
N LYS A 317 -27.10 2.53 -10.05
CA LYS A 317 -26.86 3.24 -11.31
C LYS A 317 -27.78 4.44 -11.51
N GLU A 318 -29.03 4.34 -11.07
CA GLU A 318 -30.02 5.41 -11.18
C GLU A 318 -29.78 6.51 -10.15
N TYR A 319 -29.49 6.16 -8.90
CA TYR A 319 -29.15 7.13 -7.85
C TYR A 319 -27.86 7.89 -8.17
N CYS A 320 -26.87 7.17 -8.70
CA CYS A 320 -25.56 7.68 -9.08
C CYS A 320 -25.49 8.16 -10.53
N LYS A 321 -26.61 8.57 -11.12
CA LYS A 321 -26.65 9.09 -12.48
C LYS A 321 -26.17 10.53 -12.50
N LEU A 322 -25.22 10.82 -13.38
CA LEU A 322 -24.63 12.13 -13.63
C LEU A 322 -24.85 12.49 -15.10
N LYS A 323 -25.28 13.73 -15.36
CA LYS A 323 -25.40 14.25 -16.72
C LYS A 323 -24.16 15.05 -17.09
N ILE A 324 -23.37 14.54 -18.02
CA ILE A 324 -22.23 15.26 -18.60
C ILE A 324 -22.60 15.62 -20.03
N ARG A 325 -22.83 16.91 -20.29
CA ARG A 325 -23.39 17.41 -21.56
C ARG A 325 -24.75 16.75 -21.83
N ASP A 326 -24.94 16.16 -23.00
CA ASP A 326 -26.19 15.50 -23.40
C ASP A 326 -26.19 13.99 -23.12
N LYS A 327 -25.24 13.50 -22.31
CA LYS A 327 -25.10 12.07 -22.02
C LYS A 327 -25.16 11.79 -20.53
N GLU A 328 -25.83 10.70 -20.19
CA GLU A 328 -25.96 10.22 -18.83
C GLU A 328 -24.94 9.12 -18.56
N TYR A 329 -24.31 9.20 -17.40
CA TYR A 329 -23.30 8.27 -16.95
C TYR A 329 -23.59 7.86 -15.51
N SER A 330 -23.29 6.61 -15.15
CA SER A 330 -23.32 6.19 -13.75
C SER A 330 -21.94 6.40 -13.12
N THR A 331 -21.87 7.13 -11.99
CA THR A 331 -20.59 7.37 -11.28
C THR A 331 -19.94 6.10 -10.76
N LEU A 332 -20.70 5.02 -10.55
CA LEU A 332 -20.18 3.69 -10.18
C LEU A 332 -19.13 3.16 -11.18
N ARG A 333 -19.27 3.49 -12.47
CA ARG A 333 -18.38 3.00 -13.54
C ARG A 333 -17.70 4.12 -14.33
N LEU A 334 -18.14 5.36 -14.16
CA LEU A 334 -17.59 6.56 -14.79
C LEU A 334 -16.15 6.79 -14.33
N ILE A 335 -15.27 7.04 -15.29
CA ILE A 335 -13.90 7.47 -15.03
C ILE A 335 -13.92 8.84 -14.34
N PRO A 336 -13.18 9.04 -13.23
CA PRO A 336 -13.17 10.34 -12.56
C PRO A 336 -12.77 11.49 -13.49
N LEU A 337 -13.38 12.65 -13.28
CA LEU A 337 -13.17 13.86 -14.08
C LEU A 337 -11.78 14.47 -13.78
N GLY A 338 -11.19 15.21 -14.73
CA GLY A 338 -9.88 15.84 -14.52
C GLY A 338 -8.67 14.88 -14.49
N LEU A 339 -8.86 13.60 -14.85
CA LEU A 339 -7.79 12.61 -15.01
C LEU A 339 -7.35 12.46 -16.46
N ARG A 340 -6.04 12.25 -16.66
CA ARG A 340 -5.45 11.99 -17.98
C ARG A 340 -5.99 10.66 -18.53
N LYS A 341 -6.52 10.70 -19.76
CA LYS A 341 -7.09 9.53 -20.45
C LYS A 341 -6.93 9.64 -21.95
N GLY A 342 -6.66 8.50 -22.60
CA GLY A 342 -6.73 8.38 -24.05
C GLY A 342 -8.17 8.25 -24.56
N ASN A 343 -8.34 8.13 -25.87
CA ASN A 343 -9.61 7.74 -26.47
C ASN A 343 -9.52 6.26 -26.89
N PRO A 344 -10.19 5.33 -26.18
CA PRO A 344 -10.13 3.90 -26.50
C PRO A 344 -10.60 3.55 -27.92
N ALA A 345 -11.50 4.33 -28.52
CA ALA A 345 -11.96 4.07 -29.90
C ALA A 345 -10.93 4.56 -30.94
N LYS A 346 -10.40 5.78 -30.79
CA LYS A 346 -9.51 6.42 -31.78
C LYS A 346 -8.05 5.99 -31.65
N ARG A 347 -7.52 5.96 -30.42
CA ARG A 347 -6.16 5.49 -30.07
C ARG A 347 -5.01 6.19 -30.83
N ASP A 348 -5.28 7.37 -31.37
CA ASP A 348 -4.43 8.13 -32.29
C ASP A 348 -3.53 9.17 -31.61
N LYS A 349 -3.79 9.47 -30.33
CA LYS A 349 -3.10 10.53 -29.57
C LYS A 349 -2.53 10.03 -28.25
N PHE A 350 -1.65 10.81 -27.66
CA PHE A 350 -1.13 10.57 -26.31
C PHE A 350 -2.30 10.46 -25.32
N PRO A 351 -2.28 9.52 -24.35
CA PRO A 351 -1.21 8.59 -23.99
C PRO A 351 -1.05 7.35 -24.88
N CYS A 352 -1.89 7.12 -25.89
CA CYS A 352 -1.82 5.91 -26.73
C CYS A 352 -0.62 5.93 -27.70
N ARG A 353 -0.43 7.05 -28.40
CA ARG A 353 0.64 7.26 -29.40
C ARG A 353 1.30 8.63 -29.23
N SER A 354 2.58 8.75 -29.58
CA SER A 354 3.23 10.05 -29.81
C SER A 354 3.78 10.07 -31.23
N GLY A 355 3.22 10.94 -32.07
CA GLY A 355 3.38 10.85 -33.52
C GLY A 355 2.96 9.46 -34.02
N ASN A 356 3.84 8.81 -34.79
CA ASN A 356 3.61 7.46 -35.31
C ASN A 356 4.03 6.34 -34.33
N LYS A 357 4.68 6.68 -33.20
CA LYS A 357 5.16 5.68 -32.24
C LYS A 357 4.06 5.29 -31.26
N GLN A 358 3.78 3.99 -31.18
CA GLN A 358 2.94 3.43 -30.12
C GLN A 358 3.69 3.52 -28.78
N ILE A 359 3.06 4.17 -27.80
CA ILE A 359 3.61 4.29 -26.44
C ILE A 359 2.90 3.31 -25.51
N CYS A 360 1.58 3.18 -25.64
CA CYS A 360 0.81 2.29 -24.78
C CYS A 360 0.86 0.85 -25.31
N THR A 361 1.39 -0.06 -24.49
CA THR A 361 1.39 -1.51 -24.72
C THR A 361 -0.02 -2.11 -24.73
N LEU A 362 -0.98 -1.51 -24.01
CA LEU A 362 -2.36 -1.99 -23.90
C LEU A 362 -3.32 -1.34 -24.90
N ILE A 363 -2.82 -0.79 -26.01
CA ILE A 363 -3.63 -0.05 -26.98
C ILE A 363 -4.76 -0.89 -27.59
N ASP A 364 -4.52 -2.16 -27.89
CA ASP A 364 -5.51 -3.06 -28.50
C ASP A 364 -6.51 -3.58 -27.49
N ALA A 365 -6.04 -4.00 -26.32
CA ALA A 365 -6.92 -4.36 -25.21
C ALA A 365 -7.84 -3.18 -24.84
N CYS A 366 -7.31 -1.95 -24.83
CA CYS A 366 -8.10 -0.75 -24.58
C CYS A 366 -9.18 -0.55 -25.66
N GLY A 367 -8.82 -0.70 -26.94
CA GLY A 367 -9.80 -0.64 -28.03
C GLY A 367 -10.90 -1.69 -27.92
N PHE A 368 -10.52 -2.93 -27.62
CA PHE A 368 -11.45 -4.04 -27.47
C PHE A 368 -12.41 -3.85 -26.29
N TYR A 369 -11.89 -3.60 -25.08
CA TYR A 369 -12.69 -3.57 -23.86
C TYR A 369 -13.44 -2.26 -23.62
N LEU A 370 -12.91 -1.14 -24.10
CA LEU A 370 -13.38 0.21 -23.76
C LEU A 370 -13.75 1.05 -24.99
N GLY A 371 -13.33 0.65 -26.19
CA GLY A 371 -13.56 1.39 -27.44
C GLY A 371 -14.76 0.93 -28.27
N GLN A 372 -15.29 -0.27 -28.01
CA GLN A 372 -16.41 -0.83 -28.79
C GLN A 372 -17.77 -0.32 -28.29
N TYR A 373 -18.58 0.22 -29.20
CA TYR A 373 -19.96 0.67 -28.92
C TYR A 373 -20.97 -0.49 -28.90
N LYS A 374 -20.72 -1.58 -29.63
CA LYS A 374 -21.62 -2.73 -29.71
C LYS A 374 -20.91 -3.98 -29.23
N ARG A 375 -21.22 -4.40 -28.01
CA ARG A 375 -20.74 -5.67 -27.44
C ARG A 375 -21.49 -6.80 -28.12
N THR A 376 -20.77 -7.80 -28.61
CA THR A 376 -21.39 -9.06 -29.04
C THR A 376 -22.01 -9.78 -27.84
N PRO A 377 -22.95 -10.72 -28.03
CA PRO A 377 -23.44 -11.56 -26.94
C PRO A 377 -22.31 -12.26 -26.18
N PHE A 378 -21.27 -12.72 -26.90
CA PHE A 378 -20.06 -13.28 -26.31
C PHE A 378 -19.36 -12.28 -25.38
N ASP A 379 -19.17 -11.03 -25.82
CA ASP A 379 -18.54 -9.98 -24.99
C ASP A 379 -19.35 -9.72 -23.72
N ILE A 380 -20.68 -9.69 -23.81
CA ILE A 380 -21.57 -9.49 -22.65
C ILE A 380 -21.37 -10.61 -21.63
N VAL A 381 -21.36 -11.87 -22.09
CA VAL A 381 -21.14 -13.05 -21.23
C VAL A 381 -19.74 -13.01 -20.62
N MET A 382 -18.71 -12.74 -21.40
CA MET A 382 -17.33 -12.62 -20.91
C MET A 382 -17.18 -11.50 -19.87
N TRP A 383 -17.87 -10.37 -20.06
CA TRP A 383 -17.93 -9.30 -19.06
C TRP A 383 -18.64 -9.74 -17.77
N ALA A 384 -19.76 -10.46 -17.88
CA ALA A 384 -20.49 -10.96 -16.71
C ALA A 384 -19.69 -11.99 -15.92
N LEU A 385 -19.05 -12.96 -16.59
CA LEU A 385 -18.20 -13.98 -15.97
C LEU A 385 -17.02 -13.37 -15.20
N ARG A 386 -16.49 -12.22 -15.64
CA ARG A 386 -15.44 -11.51 -14.88
C ARG A 386 -15.94 -11.00 -13.55
N TYR A 387 -17.12 -10.38 -13.51
CA TYR A 387 -17.70 -9.94 -12.24
C TYR A 387 -18.02 -11.11 -11.31
N TYR A 388 -18.32 -12.28 -11.87
CA TYR A 388 -18.40 -13.51 -11.10
C TYR A 388 -17.03 -13.89 -10.49
N THR A 389 -15.97 -13.95 -11.29
CA THR A 389 -14.61 -14.25 -10.80
C THR A 389 -14.11 -13.22 -9.77
N VAL A 390 -14.39 -11.94 -9.99
CA VAL A 390 -14.08 -10.87 -9.06
C VAL A 390 -14.84 -11.05 -7.75
N GLY A 391 -16.14 -11.38 -7.82
CA GLY A 391 -16.94 -11.75 -6.65
C GLY A 391 -16.40 -12.98 -5.92
N SER A 392 -15.85 -13.97 -6.64
CA SER A 392 -15.19 -15.12 -6.01
C SER A 392 -13.89 -14.72 -5.31
N LYS A 393 -13.12 -13.77 -5.84
CA LYS A 393 -11.89 -13.26 -5.18
C LYS A 393 -12.17 -12.43 -3.93
N GLU A 394 -13.39 -11.92 -3.78
CA GLU A 394 -13.84 -11.27 -2.54
C GLU A 394 -13.55 -12.17 -1.32
N SER A 395 -13.81 -13.48 -1.45
CA SER A 395 -13.64 -14.44 -0.35
C SER A 395 -12.19 -14.61 0.11
N THR A 396 -11.22 -14.37 -0.77
CA THR A 396 -9.79 -14.43 -0.40
C THR A 396 -9.32 -13.14 0.22
N SER A 397 -9.78 -11.99 -0.30
CA SER A 397 -9.32 -10.68 0.16
C SER A 397 -10.02 -10.24 1.46
N ILE A 398 -11.19 -10.81 1.76
CA ILE A 398 -11.96 -10.46 2.96
C ILE A 398 -11.23 -10.81 4.26
N ILE A 399 -10.31 -11.78 4.24
CA ILE A 399 -9.51 -12.16 5.41
C ILE A 399 -8.80 -10.94 5.99
N PHE A 400 -8.01 -10.26 5.15
CA PHE A 400 -7.25 -9.07 5.52
C PHE A 400 -8.15 -7.92 5.95
N LYS A 401 -9.30 -7.75 5.29
CA LYS A 401 -10.30 -6.75 5.67
C LYS A 401 -10.87 -7.00 7.06
N VAL A 402 -11.22 -8.23 7.40
CA VAL A 402 -11.78 -8.56 8.71
C VAL A 402 -10.76 -8.33 9.82
N ILE A 403 -9.49 -8.62 9.57
CA ILE A 403 -8.40 -8.29 10.50
C ILE A 403 -8.27 -6.77 10.63
N TYR A 404 -8.29 -6.03 9.52
CA TYR A 404 -8.28 -4.57 9.55
C TYR A 404 -9.42 -4.02 10.43
N GLU A 405 -10.66 -4.49 10.22
CA GLU A 405 -11.83 -4.06 10.99
C GLU A 405 -11.75 -4.45 12.48
N LEU A 406 -11.15 -5.60 12.81
CA LEU A 406 -10.92 -6.03 14.18
C LEU A 406 -10.06 -5.01 14.93
N PHE A 407 -8.91 -4.62 14.37
CA PHE A 407 -7.97 -3.69 15.01
C PHE A 407 -8.34 -2.21 14.83
N ARG A 408 -9.18 -1.90 13.85
CA ARG A 408 -9.83 -0.58 13.76
C ARG A 408 -10.79 -0.39 14.92
N LYS A 409 -11.60 -1.41 15.25
CA LYS A 409 -12.63 -1.32 16.29
C LYS A 409 -12.10 -1.56 17.71
N HIS A 410 -11.17 -2.49 17.88
CA HIS A 410 -10.66 -2.89 19.19
C HIS A 410 -9.20 -2.48 19.37
N ARG A 411 -8.79 -2.11 20.58
CA ARG A 411 -7.37 -1.84 20.87
C ARG A 411 -6.57 -3.13 20.76
N ARG A 412 -5.32 -3.02 20.31
CA ARG A 412 -4.45 -4.17 20.03
C ARG A 412 -4.23 -5.03 21.28
N GLU A 413 -4.02 -4.38 22.42
CA GLU A 413 -3.80 -5.01 23.72
C GLU A 413 -5.03 -5.81 24.17
N ASP A 414 -6.22 -5.25 23.96
CA ASP A 414 -7.49 -5.91 24.27
C ASP A 414 -7.68 -7.14 23.36
N VAL A 415 -7.34 -7.03 22.07
CA VAL A 415 -7.40 -8.17 21.14
C VAL A 415 -6.46 -9.28 21.59
N ILE A 416 -5.20 -8.95 21.88
CA ILE A 416 -4.18 -9.89 22.35
C ILE A 416 -4.65 -10.59 23.63
N LYS A 417 -5.08 -9.83 24.65
CA LYS A 417 -5.57 -10.35 25.92
C LYS A 417 -6.73 -11.32 25.71
N ASN A 418 -7.69 -10.94 24.87
CA ASN A 418 -8.84 -11.80 24.55
C ASN A 418 -8.42 -13.11 23.86
N LEU A 419 -7.50 -13.06 22.91
CA LEU A 419 -6.98 -14.25 22.23
C LEU A 419 -6.22 -15.18 23.20
N LYS A 420 -5.40 -14.60 24.09
CA LYS A 420 -4.69 -15.35 25.14
C LYS A 420 -5.64 -16.02 26.14
N ASN A 421 -6.82 -15.44 26.36
CA ASN A 421 -7.88 -15.99 27.23
C ASN A 421 -8.82 -16.98 26.52
N GLY A 422 -8.56 -17.32 25.25
CA GLY A 422 -9.37 -18.30 24.52
C GLY A 422 -10.67 -17.74 23.94
N ASN A 423 -10.80 -16.42 23.87
CA ASN A 423 -11.86 -15.79 23.11
C ASN A 423 -11.52 -15.82 21.61
N GLY A 424 -12.54 -15.63 20.79
CA GLY A 424 -12.39 -15.38 19.36
C GLY A 424 -13.32 -14.26 18.94
N TYR A 425 -13.52 -14.12 17.64
CA TYR A 425 -14.35 -13.07 17.08
C TYR A 425 -15.30 -13.63 16.03
N GLU A 426 -16.36 -12.89 15.77
CA GLU A 426 -17.21 -13.11 14.62
C GLU A 426 -17.37 -11.82 13.82
N TRP A 427 -17.57 -12.01 12.53
CA TRP A 427 -17.88 -10.94 11.61
C TRP A 427 -18.95 -11.42 10.64
N THR A 428 -19.93 -10.58 10.36
CA THR A 428 -20.96 -10.90 9.36
C THR A 428 -20.61 -10.17 8.07
N PHE A 429 -20.60 -10.91 6.98
CA PHE A 429 -20.38 -10.41 5.65
C PHE A 429 -21.55 -9.53 5.25
N GLY A 430 -21.32 -8.23 5.16
CA GLY A 430 -22.35 -7.26 4.83
C GLY A 430 -22.05 -5.87 5.36
N VAL A 431 -22.97 -4.96 5.04
CA VAL A 431 -22.86 -3.53 5.33
C VAL A 431 -22.71 -3.27 6.83
N GLY A 432 -21.71 -2.48 7.22
CA GLY A 432 -21.57 -1.94 8.57
C GLY A 432 -21.46 -2.99 9.69
N SER A 433 -21.20 -4.25 9.35
CA SER A 433 -21.19 -5.34 10.32
C SER A 433 -19.94 -5.25 11.20
N PRO A 434 -20.08 -4.98 12.50
CA PRO A 434 -18.91 -4.81 13.34
C PRO A 434 -18.32 -6.17 13.72
N VAL A 435 -17.00 -6.23 13.92
CA VAL A 435 -16.36 -7.40 14.52
C VAL A 435 -16.77 -7.50 15.99
N LYS A 436 -17.36 -8.63 16.38
CA LYS A 436 -17.89 -8.88 17.73
C LYS A 436 -17.01 -9.91 18.44
N LEU A 437 -16.68 -9.62 19.71
CA LEU A 437 -15.99 -10.55 20.59
C LEU A 437 -16.92 -11.72 20.90
N GLN A 438 -16.39 -12.93 20.87
CA GLN A 438 -17.14 -14.14 21.17
C GLN A 438 -16.37 -15.01 22.16
N SER A 439 -17.03 -15.28 23.29
CA SER A 439 -16.54 -16.25 24.26
C SER A 439 -16.51 -17.64 23.61
N LYS A 440 -15.51 -18.46 23.96
CA LYS A 440 -15.37 -19.85 23.50
C LYS A 440 -15.04 -20.06 22.02
N LYS A 441 -14.85 -18.99 21.22
CA LYS A 441 -14.41 -19.10 19.81
C LYS A 441 -12.90 -19.27 19.63
N LYS A 442 -12.14 -19.31 20.73
CA LYS A 442 -10.89 -20.05 20.88
C LYS A 442 -9.91 -19.83 19.72
N GLN A 443 -9.42 -18.58 19.60
CA GLN A 443 -8.40 -18.14 18.62
C GLN A 443 -8.82 -18.18 17.15
N ARG A 444 -10.11 -17.91 16.89
CA ARG A 444 -10.63 -17.85 15.54
C ARG A 444 -11.46 -16.61 15.32
N ILE A 445 -11.45 -16.15 14.07
CA ILE A 445 -12.43 -15.22 13.54
C ILE A 445 -13.37 -16.01 12.63
N ILE A 446 -14.64 -16.08 12.98
CA ILE A 446 -15.67 -16.75 12.17
C ILE A 446 -16.37 -15.70 11.33
N ILE A 447 -16.34 -15.88 10.01
CA ILE A 447 -17.02 -15.03 9.05
C ILE A 447 -18.33 -15.70 8.66
N TYR A 448 -19.44 -15.02 8.86
CA TYR A 448 -20.77 -15.48 8.43
C TYR A 448 -21.20 -14.76 7.16
N LYS A 449 -21.92 -15.44 6.28
CA LYS A 449 -22.65 -14.83 5.16
C LYS A 449 -24.01 -15.50 5.07
N ASP A 450 -25.09 -14.71 5.01
CA ASP A 450 -26.47 -15.21 4.98
C ASP A 450 -26.75 -16.22 6.11
N ASN A 451 -26.32 -15.89 7.34
CA ASN A 451 -26.39 -16.73 8.55
C ASN A 451 -25.67 -18.09 8.47
N ARG A 452 -24.82 -18.31 7.47
CA ARG A 452 -23.98 -19.51 7.32
C ARG A 452 -22.52 -19.18 7.55
N ILE A 453 -21.74 -20.12 8.09
CA ILE A 453 -20.29 -19.95 8.19
C ILE A 453 -19.73 -19.91 6.77
N PHE A 454 -19.21 -18.75 6.39
CA PHE A 454 -18.59 -18.51 5.10
C PHE A 454 -17.09 -18.85 5.14
N GLN A 455 -16.40 -18.45 6.21
CA GLN A 455 -14.97 -18.71 6.37
C GLN A 455 -14.56 -18.70 7.85
N GLN A 456 -13.43 -19.34 8.16
CA GLN A 456 -12.81 -19.28 9.48
C GLN A 456 -11.34 -18.94 9.33
N ILE A 457 -10.89 -17.94 10.08
CA ILE A 457 -9.50 -17.50 10.14
C ILE A 457 -8.97 -17.91 11.49
N ARG A 458 -7.79 -18.53 11.52
CA ARG A 458 -7.07 -18.75 12.77
C ARG A 458 -6.23 -17.51 13.07
N ILE A 459 -6.20 -17.11 14.33
CA ILE A 459 -5.40 -15.99 14.80
C ILE A 459 -4.87 -16.31 16.18
N ASP A 460 -3.56 -16.26 16.35
CA ASP A 460 -2.84 -16.58 17.56
C ASP A 460 -1.89 -15.43 17.93
N VAL A 461 -1.38 -15.46 19.15
CA VAL A 461 -0.42 -14.50 19.69
C VAL A 461 0.88 -15.23 19.98
N ILE A 462 1.97 -14.74 19.42
CA ILE A 462 3.33 -15.21 19.72
C ILE A 462 3.82 -14.51 20.98
N ASP A 463 4.59 -15.22 21.80
CA ASP A 463 5.11 -14.67 23.05
C ASP A 463 6.59 -14.26 22.93
N GLU A 464 7.39 -14.95 22.10
CA GLU A 464 8.83 -14.69 21.95
C GLU A 464 9.36 -15.17 20.59
N ILE A 465 10.49 -14.64 20.14
CA ILE A 465 11.20 -15.04 18.92
C ILE A 465 12.69 -15.22 19.21
N ASP A 466 13.27 -16.25 18.62
CA ASP A 466 14.72 -16.48 18.55
C ASP A 466 15.12 -16.52 17.08
N ASP A 467 16.10 -15.70 16.72
CA ASP A 467 16.57 -15.52 15.34
C ASP A 467 18.06 -15.85 15.19
N LEU A 468 18.65 -16.58 16.13
CA LEU A 468 20.10 -16.80 16.14
C LEU A 468 20.60 -17.63 14.94
N ASN A 469 19.75 -18.40 14.24
CA ASN A 469 20.12 -19.16 13.03
C ASN A 469 18.91 -19.68 12.21
N ASN A 470 17.77 -19.90 12.86
CA ASN A 470 16.50 -20.28 12.24
C ASN A 470 15.43 -19.38 12.85
N PHE A 471 14.52 -18.83 12.06
CA PHE A 471 13.46 -17.98 12.58
C PHE A 471 12.48 -18.83 13.39
N VAL A 472 12.71 -18.93 14.71
CA VAL A 472 11.92 -19.76 15.63
C VAL A 472 11.05 -18.84 16.46
N ILE A 473 9.76 -19.17 16.49
CA ILE A 473 8.79 -18.41 17.28
C ILE A 473 8.21 -19.29 18.38
N TYR A 474 8.08 -18.73 19.58
CA TYR A 474 7.62 -19.42 20.78
C TYR A 474 6.23 -18.93 21.20
N ARG A 475 5.41 -19.87 21.60
CA ARG A 475 4.07 -19.62 22.11
C ARG A 475 3.83 -20.45 23.36
N LYS A 476 3.50 -19.82 24.48
CA LYS A 476 3.08 -20.50 25.70
C LYS A 476 1.75 -21.22 25.45
N ILE A 477 1.66 -22.47 25.92
CA ILE A 477 0.40 -23.20 25.96
C ILE A 477 -0.54 -22.45 26.90
N ARG A 478 -1.72 -22.08 26.39
CA ARG A 478 -2.67 -21.23 27.13
C ARG A 478 -3.46 -22.06 28.14
N ASP A 479 -3.88 -21.46 29.24
CA ASP A 479 -4.60 -22.16 30.32
C ASP A 479 -5.86 -22.88 29.82
N TYR A 480 -6.60 -22.25 28.91
CA TYR A 480 -7.79 -22.88 28.33
C TYR A 480 -7.46 -24.11 27.46
N GLU A 481 -6.24 -24.23 26.91
CA GLU A 481 -5.81 -25.42 26.15
C GLU A 481 -5.41 -26.54 27.09
N LYS A 482 -4.79 -26.21 28.23
CA LYS A 482 -4.50 -27.15 29.31
C LYS A 482 -5.80 -27.71 29.89
N ASN A 483 -6.75 -26.82 30.22
CA ASN A 483 -8.05 -27.18 30.79
C ASN A 483 -8.94 -27.97 29.81
N ASP A 484 -8.88 -27.65 28.52
CA ASP A 484 -9.61 -28.41 27.48
C ASP A 484 -8.92 -29.73 27.09
N GLU A 485 -7.71 -30.01 27.61
CA GLU A 485 -6.79 -31.06 27.14
C GLU A 485 -6.60 -31.09 25.61
N LYS A 486 -6.67 -29.90 24.98
CA LYS A 486 -6.66 -29.77 23.52
C LYS A 486 -5.76 -28.65 23.07
N LEU A 487 -4.53 -29.02 22.73
CA LEU A 487 -3.57 -28.13 22.11
C LEU A 487 -4.06 -27.66 20.75
N ARG A 488 -4.05 -26.35 20.55
CA ARG A 488 -4.29 -25.74 19.25
C ARG A 488 -2.95 -25.28 18.73
N VAL A 489 -2.41 -26.01 17.75
CA VAL A 489 -1.18 -25.63 17.03
C VAL A 489 -1.47 -25.41 15.55
N ILE A 490 -0.72 -24.51 14.90
CA ILE A 490 -0.71 -24.45 13.44
C ILE A 490 0.11 -25.63 12.93
N ARG A 491 -0.44 -26.41 11.99
CA ARG A 491 0.23 -27.61 11.48
C ARG A 491 1.40 -27.27 10.57
N GLU A 492 2.36 -28.17 10.49
CA GLU A 492 3.47 -28.13 9.52
C GLU A 492 2.97 -28.01 8.07
N GLY A 493 3.77 -27.35 7.24
CA GLY A 493 3.48 -27.05 5.84
C GLY A 493 2.45 -25.94 5.61
N LYS A 494 1.84 -25.37 6.66
CA LYS A 494 0.83 -24.32 6.50
C LYS A 494 1.46 -22.94 6.23
N PRO A 495 0.91 -22.17 5.27
CA PRO A 495 1.28 -20.77 5.11
C PRO A 495 0.75 -19.98 6.29
N VAL A 496 1.54 -19.00 6.73
CA VAL A 496 1.23 -18.12 7.85
C VAL A 496 1.60 -16.69 7.51
N MET A 497 0.93 -15.75 8.15
CA MET A 497 1.32 -14.35 8.10
C MET A 497 1.64 -13.85 9.50
N LEU A 498 2.86 -13.35 9.68
CA LEU A 498 3.30 -12.77 10.95
C LEU A 498 3.16 -11.26 10.89
N PHE A 499 2.74 -10.66 12.00
CA PHE A 499 2.70 -9.22 12.16
C PHE A 499 3.49 -8.80 13.38
N LEU A 500 4.38 -7.84 13.19
CA LEU A 500 5.22 -7.32 14.26
C LEU A 500 4.40 -6.39 15.14
N ASN A 501 4.83 -6.22 16.40
CA ASN A 501 4.36 -5.12 17.22
C ASN A 501 5.29 -3.92 17.04
N ASP A 502 5.35 -3.40 15.81
CA ASP A 502 6.12 -2.21 15.46
C ASP A 502 5.46 -0.91 15.95
N GLY A 503 4.43 -1.00 16.81
CA GLY A 503 3.64 0.12 17.32
C GLY A 503 2.56 0.63 16.38
N SER A 504 2.44 0.09 15.17
CA SER A 504 1.25 0.33 14.34
C SER A 504 0.03 -0.32 14.99
N ARG A 505 -1.05 0.46 15.09
CA ARG A 505 -2.32 0.00 15.66
C ARG A 505 -2.96 -1.11 14.82
N ILE A 506 -2.81 -1.04 13.51
CA ILE A 506 -3.48 -1.93 12.55
C ILE A 506 -2.45 -2.89 11.96
N PRO A 507 -2.55 -4.21 12.19
CA PRO A 507 -1.55 -5.17 11.74
C PRO A 507 -1.29 -5.15 10.23
N SER A 508 -2.29 -4.92 9.39
CA SER A 508 -2.07 -4.85 7.94
C SER A 508 -1.24 -3.63 7.48
N LEU A 509 -0.99 -2.69 8.40
CA LEU A 509 -0.07 -1.57 8.29
C LEU A 509 1.16 -1.74 9.18
N SER A 510 1.31 -2.86 9.89
CA SER A 510 2.55 -3.20 10.61
C SER A 510 3.56 -3.84 9.65
N LEU A 511 4.83 -3.84 10.06
CA LEU A 511 5.80 -4.78 9.54
C LEU A 511 5.20 -6.21 9.56
N ASN A 512 5.27 -6.90 8.44
CA ASN A 512 4.64 -8.20 8.27
C ASN A 512 5.41 -9.07 7.27
N LEU A 513 5.27 -10.39 7.44
CA LEU A 513 5.90 -11.34 6.54
C LEU A 513 4.98 -12.53 6.28
N THR A 514 5.05 -13.03 5.05
CA THR A 514 4.44 -14.29 4.67
C THR A 514 5.48 -15.38 4.77
N ALA A 515 5.17 -16.45 5.48
CA ALA A 515 6.06 -17.56 5.70
C ALA A 515 5.33 -18.91 5.71
N ARG A 516 6.07 -19.97 5.94
CA ARG A 516 5.54 -21.32 6.12
C ARG A 516 6.02 -21.89 7.45
N VAL A 517 5.14 -22.60 8.15
CA VAL A 517 5.55 -23.41 9.31
C VAL A 517 6.22 -24.67 8.78
N ASP A 518 7.52 -24.81 8.98
CA ASP A 518 8.28 -25.98 8.52
C ASP A 518 8.24 -27.11 9.54
N LYS A 519 8.33 -26.79 10.83
CA LYS A 519 8.27 -27.77 11.92
C LYS A 519 7.54 -27.21 13.15
N VAL A 520 6.86 -28.07 13.90
CA VAL A 520 6.26 -27.72 15.20
C VAL A 520 6.79 -28.66 16.27
N GLU A 521 7.34 -28.11 17.34
CA GLU A 521 7.72 -28.87 18.52
C GLU A 521 6.90 -28.40 19.72
N ILE A 522 6.55 -29.35 20.58
CA ILE A 522 5.82 -29.10 21.82
C ILE A 522 6.72 -29.60 22.93
N ASP A 523 7.08 -28.70 23.85
CA ASP A 523 8.02 -28.95 24.93
C ASP A 523 7.44 -28.36 26.21
N ASN A 524 7.09 -29.24 27.15
CA ASN A 524 6.46 -28.89 28.43
C ASN A 524 5.24 -27.95 28.25
N ASP A 525 5.46 -26.64 28.47
CA ASP A 525 4.48 -25.56 28.45
C ASP A 525 4.60 -24.62 27.24
N LEU A 526 5.43 -24.98 26.25
CA LEU A 526 5.77 -24.15 25.09
C LEU A 526 5.50 -24.89 23.78
N VAL A 527 5.03 -24.15 22.80
CA VAL A 527 4.98 -24.55 21.39
C VAL A 527 6.04 -23.75 20.64
N LYS A 528 6.96 -24.46 19.98
CA LYS A 528 8.02 -23.91 19.14
C LYS A 528 7.61 -24.10 17.69
N TYR A 529 7.57 -23.03 16.91
CA TYR A 529 7.36 -23.09 15.47
C TYR A 529 8.64 -22.70 14.76
N TYR A 530 9.10 -23.56 13.86
CA TYR A 530 10.19 -23.26 12.95
C TYR A 530 9.60 -22.65 11.69
N ILE A 531 9.91 -21.38 11.45
CA ILE A 531 9.31 -20.61 10.36
C ILE A 531 10.32 -20.46 9.23
N ASN A 532 9.89 -20.86 8.04
CA ASN A 532 10.66 -20.67 6.83
C ASN A 532 10.17 -19.42 6.10
N ILE A 533 11.06 -18.43 6.03
CA ILE A 533 10.84 -17.19 5.29
C ILE A 533 11.44 -17.36 3.89
N PRO A 534 10.60 -17.42 2.83
CA PRO A 534 11.07 -17.74 1.49
C PRO A 534 12.06 -16.72 0.91
N SER A 535 12.03 -15.48 1.39
CA SER A 535 12.90 -14.39 0.91
C SER A 535 14.06 -14.20 1.86
N SER A 536 15.27 -14.40 1.36
CA SER A 536 16.52 -14.21 2.09
C SER A 536 16.81 -12.74 2.41
N ALA A 537 16.41 -11.80 1.54
CA ALA A 537 16.44 -10.37 1.84
C ALA A 537 15.53 -10.01 3.03
N PHE A 538 14.37 -10.67 3.13
CA PHE A 538 13.50 -10.52 4.30
C PHE A 538 14.07 -11.15 5.56
N ARG A 539 14.71 -12.32 5.46
CA ARG A 539 15.42 -12.91 6.61
C ARG A 539 16.44 -11.94 7.17
N TYR A 540 17.22 -11.30 6.30
CA TYR A 540 18.17 -10.28 6.72
C TYR A 540 17.47 -9.09 7.40
N SER A 541 16.46 -8.51 6.73
CA SER A 541 15.71 -7.38 7.31
C SER A 541 15.09 -7.72 8.65
N MET A 542 14.56 -8.93 8.80
CA MET A 542 13.93 -9.42 10.02
C MET A 542 14.94 -9.74 11.11
N GLY A 543 16.10 -10.31 10.79
CA GLY A 543 17.17 -10.55 11.75
C GLY A 543 17.74 -9.27 12.33
N VAL A 544 17.76 -8.20 11.53
CA VAL A 544 18.25 -6.90 11.98
C VAL A 544 17.16 -6.09 12.68
N SER A 545 15.92 -6.09 12.18
CA SER A 545 14.78 -5.37 12.80
C SER A 545 14.17 -6.09 14.01
N GLY A 546 14.28 -7.42 14.06
CA GLY A 546 13.69 -8.29 15.08
C GLY A 546 14.34 -8.15 16.46
N VAL A 547 15.57 -7.63 16.52
CA VAL A 547 16.27 -7.32 17.77
C VAL A 547 15.56 -6.23 18.60
N ASN A 548 14.74 -5.39 17.95
CA ASN A 548 14.13 -4.20 18.58
C ASN A 548 12.59 -4.20 18.61
N CYS A 549 11.91 -5.29 18.20
CA CYS A 549 10.45 -5.34 18.13
C CYS A 549 9.88 -6.56 18.88
N ASP A 550 8.97 -6.32 19.83
CA ASP A 550 8.11 -7.39 20.35
C ASP A 550 7.18 -7.90 19.22
N PHE A 551 6.90 -9.20 19.17
CA PHE A 551 5.95 -9.78 18.20
C PHE A 551 4.65 -10.13 18.93
N ASN A 552 3.49 -9.96 18.29
CA ASN A 552 2.23 -10.20 18.99
C ASN A 552 1.12 -10.89 18.17
N LEU A 553 1.25 -11.09 16.85
CA LEU A 553 0.14 -11.64 16.04
C LEU A 553 0.61 -12.61 14.95
N PHE A 554 -0.07 -13.76 14.91
CA PHE A 554 0.17 -14.90 14.02
C PHE A 554 -1.14 -15.34 13.37
N LEU A 555 -1.21 -15.38 12.04
CA LEU A 555 -2.38 -15.85 11.29
C LEU A 555 -2.12 -17.21 10.64
#